data_AF-A0A3P7EAH4-F1
#
_entry.id   AF-A0A3P7EAH4-F1
#
_cell.length_a   1.000
_cell.length_b   1.000
_cell.length_c   1.000
_cell.angle_alpha   90.00
_cell.angle_beta   90.00
_cell.angle_gamma   90.00
#
_symmetry.space_group_name_H-M   'P 1'
#
loop_
_entity.id
_entity.type
_entity.pdbx_description
1 polymer ?
#
loop_
_entity_poly.entity_id
_entity_poly.type
_entity_poly.pdbx_seq_one_letter_code
_entity_poly.pdbx_strand_id
1 'polypeptide(L)'
;MDYVATITIDNDIIGDPDIECLDEEIRIFVKTRKIFNGRIYAKGKADNSACIKDNFAQERTTKPHMFLKFGTCGMRSLRSVSNPE
;
A
#
# COMPACT_ATOMS: atom_id res chain seq x y z
N MET A 1 32.10 5.74 -0.80
CA MET A 1 31.33 6.90 -1.29
C MET A 1 30.03 6.34 -1.81
N ASP A 2 28.99 6.32 -0.97
CA ASP A 2 27.70 5.79 -1.38
C ASP A 2 27.00 6.87 -2.18
N TYR A 3 26.93 6.67 -3.50
CA TYR A 3 26.20 7.55 -4.39
C TYR A 3 24.72 7.29 -4.16
N VAL A 4 24.12 7.99 -3.20
CA VAL A 4 22.66 8.03 -3.09
C VAL A 4 22.19 8.90 -4.24
N ALA A 5 22.03 8.30 -5.42
CA ALA A 5 21.29 8.92 -6.50
C ALA A 5 19.90 9.17 -5.95
N THR A 6 19.58 10.43 -5.65
CA THR A 6 18.23 10.83 -5.26
C THR A 6 17.35 10.59 -6.48
N ILE A 7 16.67 9.44 -6.52
CA ILE A 7 15.68 9.15 -7.55
C ILE A 7 14.54 10.12 -7.30
N THR A 8 14.46 11.17 -8.12
CA THR A 8 13.33 12.10 -8.08
C THR A 8 12.14 11.41 -8.74
N ILE A 9 11.13 11.08 -7.95
CA ILE A 9 9.89 10.50 -8.45
C ILE A 9 8.97 11.65 -8.90
N ASP A 10 8.67 11.73 -10.20
CA ASP A 10 7.82 12.81 -10.77
C ASP A 10 6.41 12.86 -10.14
N ASN A 11 5.85 11.69 -9.81
CA ASN A 11 4.56 11.56 -9.13
C ASN A 11 4.71 10.90 -7.75
N ASP A 12 5.43 11.59 -6.85
CA ASP A 12 5.71 11.10 -5.50
C ASP A 12 4.46 11.08 -4.59
N ILE A 13 4.58 10.36 -3.47
CA ILE A 13 3.61 10.34 -2.38
C ILE A 13 3.74 11.64 -1.57
N ILE A 14 2.60 12.25 -1.22
CA ILE A 14 2.54 13.42 -0.35
C ILE A 14 2.24 12.97 1.07
N GLY A 15 3.22 13.13 1.96
CA GLY A 15 3.10 12.77 3.37
C GLY A 15 3.04 11.26 3.59
N ASP A 16 2.54 10.86 4.76
CA ASP A 16 2.38 9.46 5.09
C ASP A 16 1.02 8.92 4.61
N PRO A 17 0.94 7.64 4.19
CA PRO A 17 -0.33 6.99 3.92
C PRO A 17 -1.22 6.97 5.16
N ASP A 18 -2.52 7.15 4.97
CA ASP A 18 -3.52 6.97 6.01
C ASP A 18 -3.93 5.50 6.08
N ILE A 19 -3.94 4.93 7.28
CA ILE A 19 -4.14 3.50 7.51
C ILE A 19 -5.26 3.29 8.52
N GLU A 20 -6.34 2.67 8.07
CA GLU A 20 -7.43 2.23 8.95
C GLU A 20 -7.33 0.71 9.17
N CYS A 21 -7.13 0.30 10.41
CA CYS A 21 -7.20 -1.10 10.81
C CYS A 21 -8.61 -1.39 11.33
N LEU A 22 -9.41 -2.12 10.55
CA LEU A 22 -10.76 -2.55 10.91
C LEU A 22 -10.75 -4.02 11.37
N ASP A 23 -11.91 -4.55 11.74
CA ASP A 23 -12.03 -5.91 12.29
C ASP A 23 -11.68 -7.02 11.27
N GLU A 24 -11.91 -6.78 9.98
CA GLU A 24 -11.71 -7.79 8.92
C GLU A 24 -10.67 -7.38 7.85
N GLU A 25 -10.30 -6.10 7.80
CA GLU A 25 -9.46 -5.56 6.74
C GLU A 25 -8.62 -4.35 7.18
N ILE A 26 -7.52 -4.14 6.48
CA ILE A 26 -6.71 -2.93 6.54
C ILE A 26 -7.05 -2.10 5.30
N ARG A 27 -7.41 -0.84 5.50
CA ARG A 27 -7.59 0.14 4.43
C ARG A 27 -6.41 1.08 4.38
N ILE A 28 -5.82 1.20 3.20
CA ILE A 28 -4.63 2.03 2.97
C ILE A 28 -5.01 3.08 1.95
N PHE A 29 -4.89 4.34 2.33
CA PHE A 29 -5.14 5.49 1.48
C PHE A 29 -3.83 6.23 1.25
N VAL A 30 -3.48 6.45 -0.01
CA VAL A 30 -2.27 7.18 -0.39
C VAL A 30 -2.68 8.47 -1.07
N LYS A 31 -1.90 9.53 -0.87
CA LYS A 31 -2.06 10.78 -1.61
C LYS A 31 -0.86 10.97 -2.53
N THR A 32 -1.09 11.14 -3.83
CA THR A 32 -0.03 11.37 -4.82
C THR A 32 -0.06 12.80 -5.33
N ARG A 33 1.09 13.30 -5.80
CA ARG A 33 1.23 14.67 -6.31
C ARG A 33 0.38 14.95 -7.55
N LYS A 34 0.30 13.98 -8.46
CA LYS A 34 -0.46 13.99 -9.72
C LYS A 34 -1.39 12.78 -9.74
N ILE A 35 -2.27 12.72 -10.73
CA ILE A 35 -3.17 11.57 -10.95
C ILE A 35 -2.35 10.28 -10.98
N PHE A 36 -2.73 9.31 -10.16
CA PHE A 36 -2.05 8.02 -10.10
C PHE A 36 -2.52 7.14 -11.26
N ASN A 37 -1.58 6.77 -12.13
CA ASN A 37 -1.81 5.86 -13.25
C ASN A 37 -0.86 4.67 -13.12
N GLY A 38 -1.28 3.68 -12.35
CA GLY A 38 -0.47 2.51 -12.03
C GLY A 38 -1.26 1.50 -11.22
N ARG A 39 -0.54 0.58 -10.59
CA ARG A 39 -1.11 -0.47 -9.74
C ARG A 39 -0.54 -0.40 -8.34
N ILE A 40 -1.38 -0.63 -7.35
CA ILE A 40 -1.00 -0.89 -5.97
C ILE A 40 -1.15 -2.38 -5.73
N TYR A 41 -0.15 -3.03 -5.13
CA TYR A 41 -0.19 -4.45 -4.85
C TYR A 41 0.61 -4.82 -3.61
N ALA A 42 0.21 -5.91 -2.94
CA ALA A 42 1.01 -6.47 -1.86
C ALA A 42 2.32 -7.07 -2.42
N LYS A 43 3.44 -6.75 -1.78
CA LYS A 43 4.76 -7.21 -2.22
C LYS A 43 4.80 -8.74 -2.35
N GLY A 44 5.25 -9.24 -3.50
CA GLY A 44 5.28 -10.68 -3.81
C GLY A 44 3.91 -11.30 -4.16
N LYS A 45 2.87 -10.48 -4.33
CA LYS A 45 1.51 -10.90 -4.71
C LYS A 45 0.97 -10.12 -5.92
N ALA A 46 1.87 -9.61 -6.76
CA ALA A 46 1.55 -8.78 -7.94
C ALA A 46 0.85 -9.55 -9.08
N ASP A 47 0.73 -10.87 -8.98
CA ASP A 47 0.01 -11.72 -9.93
C ASP A 47 -1.33 -12.22 -9.37
N ASN A 48 -1.63 -11.96 -8.09
CA ASN A 48 -2.88 -12.34 -7.47
C ASN A 48 -3.87 -11.17 -7.53
N SER A 49 -4.96 -11.32 -8.28
CA SER A 49 -5.99 -10.30 -8.44
C SER A 49 -6.64 -9.85 -7.12
N ALA A 50 -6.66 -10.69 -6.09
CA ALA A 50 -7.15 -10.30 -4.76
C ALA A 50 -6.19 -9.36 -3.99
N CYS A 51 -4.96 -9.20 -4.48
CA CYS A 51 -3.88 -8.46 -3.82
C CYS A 51 -3.37 -7.28 -4.64
N ILE A 52 -4.08 -6.93 -5.70
CA ILE A 52 -3.75 -5.87 -6.64
C ILE A 52 -4.97 -4.97 -6.81
N LYS A 53 -4.72 -3.69 -7.00
CA LYS A 53 -5.68 -2.76 -7.54
C LYS A 53 -5.02 -1.88 -8.60
N ASP A 54 -5.59 -1.86 -9.79
CA ASP A 54 -4.97 -1.30 -11.01
C ASP A 54 -5.93 -0.46 -11.87
N ASN A 55 -7.16 -0.22 -11.41
CA ASN A 55 -8.17 0.58 -12.09
C ASN A 55 -7.96 2.11 -11.97
N PHE A 56 -6.86 2.55 -11.35
CA PHE A 56 -6.62 3.97 -11.05
C PHE A 56 -6.49 4.85 -12.30
N ALA A 57 -6.08 4.28 -13.43
CA ALA A 57 -6.06 4.96 -14.73
C ALA A 57 -7.45 5.49 -15.13
N GLN A 58 -8.50 4.71 -14.81
CA GLN A 58 -9.90 5.02 -15.11
C GLN A 58 -10.49 5.93 -14.03
N GLU A 59 -10.17 5.68 -12.75
CA GLU A 59 -10.62 6.50 -11.63
C GLU A 59 -10.08 7.94 -11.70
N ARG A 60 -8.93 8.16 -12.37
CA ARG A 60 -8.27 9.47 -12.51
C ARG A 60 -8.10 10.20 -11.16
N THR A 61 -7.72 9.44 -10.13
CA THR A 61 -7.64 9.93 -8.75
C THR A 61 -6.21 10.30 -8.35
N THR A 62 -6.07 11.31 -7.48
CA THR A 62 -4.84 11.61 -6.72
C THR A 62 -4.83 10.96 -5.34
N LYS A 63 -5.88 10.19 -5.02
CA LYS A 63 -6.09 9.49 -3.76
C LYS A 63 -6.32 8.00 -4.01
N PRO A 64 -5.34 7.27 -4.57
CA PRO A 64 -5.49 5.83 -4.75
C PRO A 64 -5.54 5.13 -3.38
N HIS A 65 -6.28 4.03 -3.32
CA HIS A 65 -6.52 3.30 -2.08
C HIS A 65 -6.57 1.81 -2.34
N MET A 66 -6.10 0.99 -1.40
CA MET A 66 -6.17 -0.46 -1.45
C MET A 66 -6.76 -0.99 -0.14
N PHE A 67 -7.58 -2.04 -0.23
CA PHE A 67 -8.15 -2.72 0.93
C PHE A 67 -7.62 -4.15 0.97
N LEU A 68 -7.08 -4.55 2.11
CA LEU A 68 -6.46 -5.86 2.31
C LEU A 68 -7.19 -6.59 3.43
N LYS A 69 -7.89 -7.66 3.10
CA LYS A 69 -8.55 -8.51 4.10
C LYS A 69 -7.52 -9.29 4.92
N PHE A 70 -7.79 -9.47 6.20
CA PHE A 70 -6.96 -10.30 7.06
C PHE A 70 -6.87 -11.73 6.54
N GLY A 71 -5.69 -12.35 6.72
CA GLY A 71 -5.41 -13.70 6.22
C GLY A 71 -5.19 -13.80 4.70
N THR A 72 -5.28 -12.70 3.96
CA THR A 72 -5.01 -12.67 2.51
C THR A 72 -3.61 -12.14 2.21
N CYS A 73 -3.18 -12.21 0.94
CA CYS A 73 -1.95 -11.57 0.45
C CYS A 73 -0.65 -11.93 1.19
N GLY A 74 -0.59 -13.14 1.78
CA GLY A 74 0.57 -13.60 2.53
C GLY A 74 0.70 -13.01 3.94
N MET A 75 -0.34 -12.34 4.44
CA MET A 75 -0.39 -11.84 5.79
C MET A 75 -0.21 -12.98 6.80
N ARG A 76 0.75 -12.83 7.71
CA ARG A 76 0.98 -13.74 8.82
C ARG A 76 0.63 -13.01 10.10
N SER A 77 -0.35 -13.53 10.84
CA SER A 77 -0.58 -13.06 12.21
C SER A 77 0.52 -13.65 13.09
N LEU A 78 1.35 -12.78 13.65
CA LEU A 78 2.26 -13.15 14.73
C LEU A 78 1.63 -12.70 16.03
N ARG A 79 1.49 -13.61 16.97
CA ARG A 79 1.17 -13.26 18.35
C ARG A 79 2.47 -12.82 19.01
N SER A 80 2.56 -11.57 19.44
CA SER A 80 3.55 -11.20 20.44
C SER A 80 3.03 -11.66 21.81
N VAL A 81 3.87 -12.34 22.58
CA VAL A 81 3.65 -12.43 24.03
C VAL A 81 3.96 -11.05 24.59
N SER A 82 2.95 -10.35 25.07
CA SER A 82 3.16 -9.11 25.80
C SER A 82 3.76 -9.45 27.18
N ASN A 83 4.98 -8.96 27.36
CA ASN A 83 5.81 -8.84 28.56
C ASN A 83 6.54 -10.09 29.10
N PRO A 84 7.90 -10.12 29.05
CA PRO A 84 8.68 -10.68 30.14
C PRO A 84 8.61 -9.69 31.32
N GLU A 85 7.85 -10.03 32.34
CA GLU A 85 8.19 -9.69 33.73
C GLU A 85 8.72 -10.96 34.40
#